data_AF-A0A7S3TEA6-F1
#
_entry.id   AF-A0A7S3TEA6-F1
#
_cell.length_a   1.000
_cell.length_b   1.000
_cell.length_c   1.000
_cell.angle_alpha   90.00
_cell.angle_beta   90.00
_cell.angle_gamma   90.00
#
_symmetry.space_group_name_H-M   'P 1'
#
loop_
_entity.id
_entity.type
_entity.pdbx_description
1 polymer ?
#
loop_
_entity_poly.entity_id
_entity_poly.type
_entity_poly.pdbx_seq_one_letter_code
_entity_poly.pdbx_strand_id
1 'polypeptide(L)'
;SASAIGALNTLTRAADGRLLADNTDWVGIRNLLVRGLNTRRGGVPEKATALVLGAGGTARAACYALRQLGVVELHVFNRTKEKADALASAFSGIALSGDL
;
A
#
# COMPACT_ATOMS: atom_id res chain seq x y z
N SER A 1 -1.44 -11.20 -4.03
CA SER A 1 -1.60 -9.95 -3.27
C SER A 1 -2.80 -9.12 -3.72
N ALA A 2 -3.17 -9.15 -5.01
CA ALA A 2 -4.18 -8.28 -5.61
C ALA A 2 -5.53 -8.25 -4.88
N SER A 3 -6.03 -9.37 -4.37
CA SER A 3 -7.29 -9.41 -3.61
C SER A 3 -7.22 -8.56 -2.33
N ALA A 4 -6.16 -8.71 -1.53
CA ALA A 4 -5.95 -7.92 -0.32
C ALA A 4 -5.70 -6.43 -0.66
N ILE A 5 -5.04 -6.16 -1.79
CA ILE A 5 -4.76 -4.80 -2.24
C ILE A 5 -5.99 -4.17 -2.91
N GLY A 6 -6.98 -4.93 -3.35
CA GLY A 6 -8.13 -4.43 -4.11
C GLY A 6 -7.76 -3.76 -5.45
N ALA A 7 -6.58 -4.09 -6.00
CA ALA A 7 -6.11 -3.61 -7.30
C ALA A 7 -5.09 -4.60 -7.87
N LEU A 8 -5.08 -4.79 -9.20
CA LEU A 8 -4.14 -5.66 -9.91
C LEU A 8 -3.39 -4.87 -10.98
N ASN A 9 -2.15 -5.27 -11.26
CA ASN A 9 -1.34 -4.72 -12.35
C ASN A 9 -0.65 -5.83 -13.18
N THR A 10 -0.70 -7.09 -12.73
CA THR A 10 0.02 -8.22 -13.32
C THR A 10 -0.92 -9.39 -13.51
N LEU A 11 -1.00 -9.92 -14.73
CA LEU A 11 -1.73 -11.14 -15.04
C LEU A 11 -0.75 -12.22 -15.49
N THR A 12 -0.84 -13.41 -14.91
CA THR A 12 -0.05 -14.59 -15.30
C THR A 12 -1.00 -15.69 -15.75
N ARG A 13 -0.68 -16.35 -16.86
CA ARG A 13 -1.45 -17.52 -17.31
C ARG A 13 -0.94 -18.77 -16.59
N ALA A 14 -1.83 -19.46 -15.88
CA ALA A 14 -1.54 -20.73 -15.25
C ALA A 14 -1.43 -21.86 -16.30
N ALA A 15 -0.81 -22.97 -15.92
CA ALA A 15 -0.63 -24.14 -16.79
C ALA A 15 -1.96 -24.73 -17.30
N ASP A 16 -3.04 -24.57 -16.53
CA ASP A 16 -4.40 -24.98 -16.90
C ASP A 16 -5.18 -23.94 -17.73
N GLY A 17 -4.51 -22.86 -18.15
CA GLY A 17 -5.09 -21.81 -18.98
C GLY A 17 -5.82 -20.70 -18.23
N ARG A 18 -6.02 -20.80 -16.91
CA ARG A 18 -6.63 -19.73 -16.10
C ARG A 18 -5.72 -18.50 -16.02
N LEU A 19 -6.31 -17.33 -15.78
CA LEU A 19 -5.58 -16.10 -15.49
C LEU A 19 -5.49 -15.89 -13.98
N LEU A 20 -4.28 -15.76 -13.47
CA LEU A 20 -3.97 -15.37 -12.10
C LEU A 20 -3.67 -13.88 -12.08
N ALA A 21 -4.28 -13.16 -11.13
CA ALA A 21 -4.07 -11.73 -10.95
C ALA A 21 -3.21 -11.46 -9.72
N ASP A 22 -2.21 -10.60 -9.91
CA ASP A 22 -1.37 -10.10 -8.84
C ASP A 22 -1.15 -8.59 -8.94
N ASN A 23 -0.57 -8.04 -7.88
CA ASN A 23 -0.10 -6.67 -7.85
C ASN A 23 1.37 -6.69 -7.46
N THR A 24 2.24 -6.20 -8.34
CA THR A 24 3.70 -6.15 -8.15
C THR A 24 4.18 -4.78 -7.66
N ASP A 25 3.35 -3.73 -7.73
CA ASP A 25 3.71 -2.38 -7.27
C ASP A 25 4.11 -2.39 -5.78
N TRP A 26 3.37 -3.13 -4.94
CA TRP A 26 3.67 -3.19 -3.50
C TRP A 26 5.04 -3.81 -3.22
N VAL A 27 5.50 -4.75 -4.05
CA VAL A 27 6.81 -5.38 -3.92
C VAL A 27 7.90 -4.35 -4.21
N GLY A 28 7.72 -3.57 -5.29
CA GLY A 28 8.63 -2.48 -5.64
C GLY A 28 8.73 -1.43 -4.54
N ILE A 29 7.58 -0.96 -4.03
CA ILE A 29 7.51 0.02 -2.94
C ILE A 29 8.18 -0.51 -1.68
N ARG A 30 7.86 -1.75 -1.26
CA ARG A 30 8.46 -2.39 -0.09
C ARG A 30 9.99 -2.46 -0.21
N ASN A 31 10.49 -2.94 -1.35
CA ASN A 31 11.92 -3.13 -1.57
C ASN A 31 12.67 -1.79 -1.57
N LEU A 32 12.09 -0.76 -2.20
CA LEU A 32 12.64 0.60 -2.17
C LEU A 32 12.73 1.15 -0.74
N LEU A 33 11.69 0.97 0.07
CA LEU A 33 11.66 1.43 1.45
C LEU A 33 12.68 0.68 2.32
N VAL A 34 12.77 -0.65 2.23
CA VAL A 34 13.78 -1.43 2.99
C VAL A 34 15.20 -0.98 2.65
N ARG A 35 15.48 -0.80 1.35
CA ARG A 35 16.78 -0.34 0.89
C ARG A 35 17.07 1.10 1.31
N GLY A 36 16.11 2.00 1.15
CA GLY A 36 16.26 3.43 1.43
C GLY A 36 16.35 3.75 2.92
N LEU A 37 15.64 3.00 3.77
CA LEU A 37 15.68 3.16 5.23
C LEU A 37 16.85 2.39 5.88
N ASN A 38 17.63 1.64 5.09
CA ASN A 38 18.74 0.79 5.55
C ASN A 38 18.35 -0.13 6.72
N THR A 39 17.15 -0.70 6.65
CA THR A 39 16.63 -1.49 7.75
C THR A 39 17.19 -2.90 7.65
N ARG A 40 18.24 -3.20 8.43
CA ARG A 40 18.93 -4.50 8.45
C ARG A 40 17.99 -5.70 8.67
N ARG A 41 16.80 -5.47 9.22
CA ARG A 41 15.79 -6.49 9.52
C ARG A 41 14.61 -6.55 8.54
N GLY A 42 14.61 -5.75 7.46
CA GLY A 42 13.56 -5.79 6.44
C GLY A 42 12.19 -5.23 6.84
N GLY A 43 12.12 -4.42 7.91
CA GLY A 43 10.92 -3.73 8.39
C GLY A 43 11.19 -2.24 8.68
N VAL A 44 10.24 -1.53 9.30
CA VAL A 44 10.42 -0.13 9.74
C VAL A 44 10.72 -0.05 11.26
N PRO A 45 11.17 1.10 11.82
CA PRO A 45 11.29 1.28 13.26
C PRO A 45 10.00 0.98 14.04
N GLU A 46 10.12 0.59 15.31
CA GLU A 46 9.04 0.02 16.16
C GLU A 46 7.82 0.93 16.42
N LYS A 47 7.85 2.19 15.95
CA LYS A 47 6.75 3.17 16.06
C LYS A 47 6.68 4.06 14.82
N ALA A 48 6.95 3.49 13.65
CA ALA A 48 6.94 4.25 12.42
C ALA A 48 5.51 4.71 12.08
N THR A 49 5.41 6.00 11.73
CA THR A 49 4.23 6.62 11.12
C THR A 49 4.51 6.84 9.64
N ALA A 50 3.52 6.59 8.78
CA ALA A 50 3.62 6.83 7.35
C ALA A 50 2.43 7.62 6.83
N LEU A 51 2.69 8.47 5.84
CA LEU A 51 1.67 9.22 5.10
C LEU A 51 1.66 8.77 3.65
N VAL A 52 0.48 8.40 3.15
CA VAL A 52 0.23 8.13 1.72
C VAL A 52 -0.56 9.30 1.14
N LEU A 53 -0.03 9.92 0.09
CA LEU A 53 -0.70 10.98 -0.66
C LEU A 53 -1.42 10.38 -1.87
N GLY A 54 -2.73 10.60 -1.95
CA GLY A 54 -3.62 10.07 -2.97
C GLY A 54 -4.40 8.84 -2.52
N ALA A 55 -5.45 8.50 -3.29
CA ALA A 55 -6.35 7.37 -3.00
C ALA A 55 -6.63 6.47 -4.23
N GLY A 56 -5.65 6.36 -5.14
CA GLY A 56 -5.72 5.51 -6.34
C GLY A 56 -5.20 4.08 -6.15
N GLY A 57 -5.05 3.33 -7.25
CA GLY A 57 -4.56 1.94 -7.23
C GLY A 57 -3.14 1.80 -6.64
N THR A 58 -2.22 2.68 -7.01
CA THR A 58 -0.86 2.70 -6.44
C THR A 58 -0.87 3.06 -4.95
N ALA A 59 -1.80 3.93 -4.51
CA ALA A 59 -1.94 4.25 -3.08
C ALA A 59 -2.38 3.03 -2.26
N ARG A 60 -3.26 2.18 -2.81
CA ARG A 60 -3.60 0.88 -2.21
C ARG A 60 -2.38 -0.04 -2.08
N ALA A 61 -1.58 -0.14 -3.14
CA ALA A 61 -0.34 -0.93 -3.12
C ALA A 61 0.67 -0.39 -2.08
N ALA A 62 0.79 0.94 -1.95
CA ALA A 62 1.62 1.59 -0.95
C ALA A 62 1.14 1.30 0.48
N CYS A 63 -0.16 1.45 0.76
CA CYS A 63 -0.73 1.13 2.07
C CYS A 63 -0.46 -0.33 2.46
N TYR A 64 -0.65 -1.26 1.53
CA TYR A 64 -0.35 -2.67 1.75
C TYR A 64 1.15 -2.89 2.05
N ALA A 65 2.05 -2.29 1.26
CA ALA A 65 3.49 -2.40 1.49
C ALA A 65 3.91 -1.88 2.88
N LEU A 66 3.37 -0.74 3.30
CA LEU A 66 3.66 -0.13 4.61
C LEU A 66 3.18 -1.03 5.76
N ARG A 67 2.00 -1.64 5.63
CA ARG A 67 1.50 -2.62 6.61
C ARG A 67 2.38 -3.87 6.67
N GLN A 68 2.82 -4.40 5.52
CA GLN A 68 3.75 -5.53 5.48
C GLN A 68 5.11 -5.21 6.12
N LEU A 69 5.52 -3.93 6.12
CA LEU A 69 6.75 -3.48 6.77
C LEU A 69 6.61 -3.26 8.28
N GLY A 70 5.40 -3.31 8.83
CA GLY A 70 5.12 -3.11 10.25
C GLY A 70 4.84 -1.66 10.64
N VAL A 71 4.44 -0.79 9.70
CA VAL A 71 3.99 0.56 10.04
C VAL A 71 2.73 0.47 10.91
N VAL A 72 2.81 1.04 12.11
CA VAL A 72 1.73 1.02 13.09
C VAL A 72 0.70 2.09 12.76
N GLU A 73 1.17 3.30 12.47
CA GLU A 73 0.31 4.45 12.20
C GLU A 73 0.36 4.83 10.71
N LEU A 74 -0.76 4.65 10.02
CA LEU A 74 -0.88 4.92 8.59
C LEU A 74 -1.89 6.04 8.37
N HIS A 75 -1.44 7.15 7.81
CA HIS A 75 -2.29 8.27 7.40
C HIS A 75 -2.47 8.23 5.88
N VAL A 76 -3.68 8.51 5.41
CA VAL A 76 -4.02 8.60 3.99
C VAL A 76 -4.59 9.99 3.73
N PHE A 77 -3.92 10.77 2.91
CA PHE A 77 -4.40 12.08 2.50
C PHE A 77 -4.93 12.03 1.06
N ASN A 78 -6.11 12.59 0.82
CA ASN A 78 -6.61 12.80 -0.54
C ASN A 78 -7.54 14.01 -0.59
N ARG A 79 -7.56 14.75 -1.72
CA ARG A 79 -8.42 15.93 -1.91
C ARG A 79 -9.90 15.64 -1.66
N THR A 80 -10.39 14.50 -2.17
CA THR A 80 -11.75 14.02 -1.92
C THR A 80 -11.75 13.17 -0.66
N LYS A 81 -12.41 13.64 0.40
CA LYS A 81 -12.45 13.00 1.73
C LYS A 81 -12.99 11.59 1.69
N GLU A 82 -14.05 11.35 0.92
CA GLU A 82 -14.69 10.04 0.80
C GLU A 82 -13.71 8.99 0.25
N LYS A 83 -12.82 9.38 -0.67
CA LYS A 83 -11.78 8.49 -1.21
C LYS A 83 -10.68 8.22 -0.18
N ALA A 84 -10.29 9.21 0.62
CA ALA A 84 -9.35 9.00 1.73
C ALA A 84 -9.94 8.04 2.77
N ASP A 85 -11.19 8.24 3.15
CA ASP A 85 -11.91 7.39 4.12
C ASP A 85 -11.99 5.94 3.67
N ALA A 86 -12.41 5.70 2.42
CA ALA A 86 -12.52 4.36 1.87
C ALA A 86 -11.17 3.64 1.88
N LEU A 87 -10.09 4.33 1.52
CA LEU A 87 -8.75 3.74 1.50
C LEU A 87 -8.20 3.53 2.92
N ALA A 88 -8.30 4.52 3.80
CA ALA A 88 -7.85 4.42 5.18
C ALA A 88 -8.55 3.25 5.90
N SER A 89 -9.88 3.13 5.74
CA SER A 89 -10.66 2.05 6.33
C SER A 89 -10.21 0.67 5.86
N ALA A 90 -9.90 0.52 4.56
CA ALA A 90 -9.42 -0.75 4.00
C ALA A 90 -8.07 -1.22 4.56
N PHE A 91 -7.28 -0.32 5.16
CA PHE A 91 -5.98 -0.63 5.73
C PHE A 91 -5.85 -0.19 7.20
N SER A 92 -6.96 -0.01 7.92
CA SER A 92 -7.01 0.41 9.34
C SER A 92 -6.22 1.69 9.65
N GLY A 93 -6.18 2.63 8.70
CA GLY A 93 -5.49 3.91 8.80
C GLY A 93 -6.40 5.07 9.20
N ILE A 94 -5.83 6.27 9.19
CA ILE A 94 -6.51 7.54 9.49
C ILE A 94 -6.61 8.35 8.19
N ALA A 95 -7.82 8.81 7.86
CA ALA A 95 -8.05 9.62 6.68
C ALA A 95 -7.86 11.12 6.97
N LEU A 96 -7.15 11.78 6.07
CA LEU A 96 -6.94 13.22 6.04
C LEU A 96 -7.44 13.76 4.69
N SER A 97 -7.93 14.99 4.67
CA SER A 97 -8.33 15.67 3.44
C SER A 97 -8.14 17.17 3.57
N GLY A 98 -7.91 17.81 2.44
CA GLY A 98 -7.82 19.25 2.31
C GLY A 98 -7.35 19.63 0.91
N ASP A 99 -7.20 20.93 0.71
CA ASP A 99 -6.49 21.47 -0.44
C ASP A 99 -5.01 21.62 -0.04
N LEU A 100 -4.11 21.07 -0.86
CA LEU A 100 -2.65 21.23 -0.72
C LEU A 100 -2.16 22.36 -1.63
#